data_AF-A0A562YAJ9-F1
#
_entry.id   AF-A0A562YAJ9-F1
#
_cell.length_a   1.000
_cell.length_b   1.000
_cell.length_c   1.000
_cell.angle_alpha   90.00
_cell.angle_beta   90.00
_cell.angle_gamma   90.00
#
_symmetry.space_group_name_H-M   'P 1'
#
loop_
_entity.id
_entity.type
_entity.pdbx_description
1 polymer ?
#
loop_
_entity_poly.entity_id
_entity_poly.type
_entity_poly.pdbx_seq_one_letter_code
_entity_poly.pdbx_strand_id
1 'polypeptide(L)'
;MCKLLGYSKQAYYKRENKQLHQSFVVAQVKSMVIDIRCKLPRLGTRKLYHLIQPKIERQGIKVGRDKLFDILRQEGLLVRKRRKYTKTTNSKHWMKKYPNLTKSFNLNKPEQLWVADITYLQTK
;
A
#
# COMPACT_ATOMS: atom_id res chain seq x y z
N MET A 1 -25.74 35.52 -10.23
CA MET A 1 -24.74 34.71 -9.49
C MET A 1 -23.29 35.05 -9.86
N CYS A 2 -22.81 34.83 -11.10
CA CYS A 2 -21.39 35.10 -11.46
C CYS A 2 -20.95 36.57 -11.24
N LYS A 3 -21.77 37.53 -11.70
CA LYS A 3 -21.50 38.98 -11.55
C LYS A 3 -21.46 39.45 -10.09
N LEU A 4 -22.21 38.77 -9.21
CA LEU A 4 -22.29 39.05 -7.78
C LEU A 4 -21.09 38.48 -7.00
N LEU A 5 -20.43 37.45 -7.55
CA LEU A 5 -19.24 36.81 -6.98
C LEU A 5 -17.93 37.30 -7.62
N GLY A 6 -17.98 38.33 -8.47
CA GLY A 6 -16.79 38.89 -9.14
C GLY A 6 -16.18 37.99 -10.23
N TYR A 7 -16.88 36.97 -10.72
CA TYR A 7 -16.39 36.06 -11.76
C TYR A 7 -17.03 36.34 -13.12
N SER A 8 -16.26 36.18 -14.20
CA SER A 8 -16.83 36.18 -15.56
C SER A 8 -17.60 34.87 -15.81
N LYS A 9 -18.68 34.95 -16.60
CA LYS A 9 -19.48 33.77 -17.00
C LYS A 9 -18.60 32.71 -17.67
N GLN A 10 -17.65 33.13 -18.50
CA GLN A 10 -16.70 32.24 -19.18
C GLN A 10 -15.77 31.52 -18.19
N ALA A 11 -15.26 32.23 -17.18
CA ALA A 11 -14.40 31.62 -16.16
C ALA A 11 -15.13 30.54 -15.36
N TYR A 12 -16.42 30.78 -15.04
CA TYR A 12 -17.27 29.81 -14.35
C TYR A 12 -17.40 28.50 -15.16
N TYR A 13 -17.86 28.57 -16.42
CA TYR A 13 -18.02 27.36 -17.25
C TYR A 13 -16.70 26.68 -17.59
N LYS A 14 -15.61 27.45 -17.75
CA LYS A 14 -14.26 26.87 -17.94
C LYS A 14 -13.83 26.04 -16.74
N ARG A 15 -14.13 26.51 -15.52
CA ARG A 15 -13.84 25.76 -14.28
C ARG A 15 -14.70 24.50 -14.19
N GLU A 16 -16.00 24.62 -14.46
CA GLU A 16 -16.94 23.50 -14.44
C GLU A 16 -16.54 22.40 -15.44
N ASN A 17 -16.28 22.76 -16.69
CA ASN A 17 -15.81 21.82 -17.71
C ASN A 17 -14.48 21.17 -17.34
N LYS A 18 -13.55 21.92 -16.74
CA LYS A 18 -12.28 21.36 -16.25
C LYS A 18 -12.51 20.33 -15.15
N GLN A 19 -13.44 20.61 -14.23
CA GLN A 19 -13.75 19.71 -13.12
C GLN A 19 -14.43 18.42 -13.61
N LEU A 20 -15.35 18.52 -14.57
CA LEU A 20 -15.97 17.37 -15.23
C LEU A 20 -14.94 16.52 -15.99
N HIS A 21 -14.04 17.16 -16.74
CA HIS A 21 -12.99 16.42 -17.44
C HIS A 21 -12.03 15.72 -16.45
N GLN A 22 -11.71 16.39 -15.34
CA GLN A 22 -10.82 15.84 -14.33
C GLN A 22 -11.45 14.66 -13.59
N SER A 23 -12.74 14.73 -13.24
CA SER A 23 -13.45 13.61 -12.62
C SER A 23 -13.55 12.41 -13.56
N PHE A 24 -13.77 12.64 -14.85
CA PHE A 24 -13.78 11.59 -15.87
C PHE A 24 -12.43 10.88 -15.99
N VAL A 25 -11.33 11.64 -16.04
CA VAL A 25 -9.97 11.08 -16.07
C VAL A 25 -9.68 10.28 -14.79
N VAL A 26 -10.06 10.80 -13.63
CA VAL A 26 -9.89 10.10 -12.35
C VAL A 26 -10.66 8.77 -12.35
N ALA A 27 -11.90 8.76 -12.84
CA ALA A 27 -12.71 7.55 -12.93
C ALA A 27 -12.07 6.47 -13.83
N GLN A 28 -11.56 6.86 -15.02
CA GLN A 28 -10.86 5.91 -15.91
C GLN A 28 -9.56 5.38 -15.31
N VAL A 29 -8.74 6.25 -14.71
CA VAL A 29 -7.48 5.80 -14.08
C VAL A 29 -7.80 4.87 -12.91
N LYS A 30 -8.83 5.18 -12.13
CA LYS A 30 -9.28 4.36 -11.00
C LYS A 30 -9.70 2.97 -11.45
N SER A 31 -10.50 2.84 -12.52
CA SER A 31 -10.91 1.52 -13.02
C SER A 31 -9.70 0.68 -13.44
N MET A 32 -8.77 1.27 -14.22
CA MET A 32 -7.53 0.59 -14.64
C MET A 32 -6.66 0.14 -13.46
N VAL A 33 -6.56 0.96 -12.42
CA VAL A 33 -5.80 0.63 -11.20
C VAL A 33 -6.46 -0.55 -10.47
N ILE A 34 -7.79 -0.53 -10.34
CA ILE A 34 -8.55 -1.58 -9.67
C ILE A 34 -8.39 -2.90 -10.40
N ASP A 35 -8.51 -2.93 -11.73
CA ASP A 35 -8.34 -4.14 -12.54
C ASP A 35 -7.01 -4.86 -12.27
N ILE A 36 -5.92 -4.10 -12.17
CA ILE A 36 -4.60 -4.65 -11.85
C ILE A 36 -4.54 -5.14 -10.40
N ARG A 37 -5.10 -4.36 -9.47
CA ARG A 37 -5.02 -4.68 -8.04
C ARG A 37 -5.98 -5.78 -7.59
N CYS A 38 -7.03 -6.08 -8.36
CA CYS A 38 -7.82 -7.29 -8.17
C CYS A 38 -6.91 -8.54 -8.29
N LYS A 39 -5.92 -8.53 -9.19
CA LYS A 39 -4.95 -9.62 -9.36
C LYS A 39 -3.73 -9.46 -8.45
N LEU A 40 -3.27 -8.22 -8.24
CA LEU A 40 -2.07 -7.89 -7.47
C LEU A 40 -2.36 -6.82 -6.39
N PRO A 41 -3.00 -7.19 -5.26
CA PRO A 41 -3.54 -6.21 -4.29
C PRO A 41 -2.51 -5.27 -3.67
N ARG A 42 -1.26 -5.73 -3.54
CA ARG A 42 -0.17 -4.98 -2.89
C ARG A 42 0.84 -4.38 -3.87
N LEU A 43 0.48 -4.28 -5.15
CA LEU A 43 1.37 -3.71 -6.16
C LEU A 43 1.65 -2.23 -5.88
N GLY A 44 2.94 -1.88 -5.79
CA GLY A 44 3.38 -0.52 -5.59
C GLY A 44 3.10 0.39 -6.79
N THR A 45 2.82 1.67 -6.52
CA THR A 45 2.40 2.66 -7.52
C THR A 45 3.39 2.84 -8.67
N ARG A 46 4.71 2.75 -8.42
CA ARG A 46 5.72 2.88 -9.49
C ARG A 46 5.63 1.76 -10.54
N LYS A 47 5.51 0.51 -10.07
CA LYS A 47 5.35 -0.65 -10.96
C LYS A 47 3.97 -0.63 -11.63
N LEU A 48 2.94 -0.23 -10.88
CA LEU A 48 1.60 -0.04 -11.40
C LEU A 48 1.57 0.99 -12.54
N TYR A 49 2.28 2.12 -12.41
CA TYR A 49 2.40 3.14 -13.47
C TYR A 49 2.93 2.55 -14.77
N HIS A 50 4.03 1.78 -14.73
CA HIS A 50 4.57 1.10 -15.92
C HIS A 50 3.55 0.15 -16.57
N LEU A 51 2.75 -0.55 -15.77
CA LEU A 51 1.75 -1.49 -16.31
C LEU A 51 0.55 -0.79 -16.97
N ILE A 52 0.14 0.36 -16.45
CA ILE A 52 -1.00 1.12 -17.01
C ILE A 52 -0.57 2.10 -18.10
N GLN A 53 0.70 2.48 -18.18
CA GLN A 53 1.21 3.46 -19.12
C GLN A 53 0.80 3.17 -20.58
N PRO A 54 0.95 1.95 -21.12
CA PRO A 54 0.52 1.66 -22.49
C PRO A 54 -1.00 1.78 -22.71
N LYS A 55 -1.81 1.62 -21.66
CA LYS A 55 -3.27 1.83 -21.74
C LYS A 55 -3.61 3.31 -21.69
N ILE A 56 -2.96 4.05 -20.80
CA ILE A 56 -3.10 5.51 -20.66
C ILE A 56 -2.74 6.22 -21.96
N GLU A 57 -1.64 5.83 -22.61
CA GLU A 57 -1.21 6.38 -23.89
C GLU A 57 -2.20 6.08 -25.01
N ARG A 58 -2.68 4.84 -25.12
CA ARG A 58 -3.72 4.46 -26.11
C ARG A 58 -5.03 5.20 -25.94
N GLN A 59 -5.41 5.53 -24.70
CA GLN A 59 -6.63 6.28 -24.40
C GLN A 59 -6.44 7.81 -24.48
N GLY A 60 -5.24 8.29 -24.82
CA GLY A 60 -4.93 9.72 -24.93
C GLY A 60 -4.94 10.46 -23.59
N ILE A 61 -4.85 9.73 -22.46
CA ILE A 61 -4.93 10.31 -21.13
C ILE A 61 -3.56 10.86 -20.73
N LYS A 62 -3.49 12.16 -20.43
CA LYS A 62 -2.27 12.79 -19.92
C LYS A 62 -2.17 12.67 -18.40
N VAL A 63 -1.65 11.53 -17.93
CA VAL A 63 -1.37 11.27 -16.51
C VAL A 63 0.07 10.79 -16.35
N GLY A 64 0.91 11.65 -15.77
CA GLY A 64 2.27 11.31 -15.37
C GLY A 64 2.30 10.60 -14.02
N ARG A 65 3.51 10.13 -13.64
CA ARG A 65 3.77 9.42 -12.38
C ARG A 65 3.23 10.17 -11.15
N ASP A 66 3.55 11.44 -11.00
CA ASP A 66 3.22 12.21 -9.79
C ASP A 66 1.73 12.48 -9.69
N LYS A 67 1.11 12.83 -10.83
CA LYS A 67 -0.35 12.96 -10.93
C LYS A 67 -1.07 11.66 -10.58
N LEU A 68 -0.53 10.50 -10.97
CA LEU A 68 -1.08 9.20 -10.54
C LEU A 68 -0.97 9.03 -9.02
N PHE A 69 0.15 9.39 -8.39
CA PHE A 69 0.26 9.35 -6.93
C PHE A 69 -0.77 10.24 -6.24
N ASP A 70 -1.02 11.44 -6.76
CA ASP A 70 -2.00 12.36 -6.21
C ASP A 70 -3.43 11.84 -6.37
N ILE A 71 -3.78 11.31 -7.54
CA ILE A 71 -5.08 10.67 -7.79
C ILE A 71 -5.29 9.51 -6.80
N LEU A 72 -4.30 8.61 -6.67
CA LEU A 72 -4.41 7.48 -5.76
C LEU A 72 -4.46 7.93 -4.28
N ARG A 73 -3.82 9.05 -3.93
CA ARG A 73 -3.89 9.62 -2.59
C ARG A 73 -5.29 10.15 -2.31
N GLN A 74 -5.86 10.94 -3.22
CA GLN A 74 -7.21 11.51 -3.11
C GLN A 74 -8.28 10.43 -3.05
N GLU A 75 -8.12 9.35 -3.80
CA GLU A 75 -9.05 8.21 -3.82
C GLU A 75 -8.81 7.20 -2.67
N GLY A 76 -7.83 7.42 -1.78
CA GLY A 76 -7.52 6.50 -0.69
C GLY A 76 -6.92 5.16 -1.14
N LEU A 77 -6.39 5.09 -2.37
CA LEU A 77 -5.85 3.90 -3.03
C LEU A 77 -4.33 3.76 -2.87
N LEU A 78 -3.68 4.45 -1.93
CA LEU A 78 -2.26 4.20 -1.68
C LEU A 78 -2.05 2.92 -0.87
N VAL A 79 -1.13 2.06 -1.32
CA VAL A 79 -0.77 0.84 -0.58
C VAL A 79 -0.01 1.23 0.68
N ARG A 80 -0.59 0.92 1.85
CA ARG A 80 0.04 1.18 3.14
C ARG A 80 1.26 0.27 3.32
N LYS A 81 2.42 0.87 3.58
CA LYS A 81 3.61 0.14 4.05
C LYS A 81 3.38 -0.25 5.51
N ARG A 82 3.20 -1.55 5.78
CA ARG A 82 3.21 -2.07 7.15
C ARG A 82 4.64 -2.41 7.54
N ARG A 83 5.14 -1.82 8.62
CA ARG A 83 6.40 -2.24 9.24
C ARG A 83 6.22 -3.69 9.69
N LYS A 84 7.07 -4.59 9.19
CA LYS A 84 7.17 -5.96 9.68
C LYS A 84 8.43 -6.03 10.54
N TYR A 85 8.27 -6.49 11.77
CA TYR A 85 9.40 -6.92 12.58
C TYR A 85 9.87 -8.28 12.08
N THR A 86 11.18 -8.50 12.08
CA THR A 86 11.75 -9.82 11.83
C THR A 86 11.28 -10.75 12.94
N LYS A 87 10.51 -11.78 12.59
CA LYS A 87 10.13 -12.85 13.51
C LYS A 87 11.05 -14.03 13.20
N THR A 88 12.00 -14.28 14.09
CA THR A 88 12.94 -15.41 13.98
C THR A 88 12.24 -16.74 14.21
N THR A 89 11.21 -16.75 15.07
CA THR A 89 10.47 -17.97 15.43
C THR A 89 8.98 -17.83 15.11
N ASN A 90 8.43 -18.78 14.34
CA ASN A 90 6.98 -18.85 14.09
C ASN A 90 6.27 -19.72 15.13
N SER A 91 6.13 -19.25 16.37
CA SER A 91 5.46 -20.02 17.43
C SER A 91 3.94 -20.22 17.20
N LYS A 92 3.35 -19.56 16.19
CA LYS A 92 1.93 -19.66 15.81
C LYS A 92 1.69 -20.54 14.57
N HIS A 93 2.56 -21.53 14.34
CA HIS A 93 2.33 -22.54 13.31
C HIS A 93 1.32 -23.61 13.75
N TRP A 94 0.77 -24.32 12.75
CA TRP A 94 -0.19 -25.42 12.92
C TRP A 94 0.46 -26.76 13.32
N MET A 95 1.78 -26.88 13.17
CA MET A 95 2.52 -28.10 13.52
C MET A 95 2.47 -28.39 15.03
N LYS A 96 2.57 -29.66 15.40
CA LYS A 96 2.61 -30.14 16.79
C LYS A 96 3.75 -29.44 17.56
N LYS A 97 3.43 -28.98 18.77
CA LYS A 97 4.40 -28.37 19.70
C LYS A 97 4.57 -29.30 20.87
N TYR A 98 5.81 -29.51 21.28
CA TYR A 98 6.09 -30.24 22.50
C TYR A 98 5.81 -29.33 23.71
N PRO A 99 5.13 -29.85 24.75
CA PRO A 99 4.89 -29.08 25.97
C PRO A 99 6.23 -28.74 26.63
N ASN A 100 6.32 -27.57 27.25
CA ASN A 100 7.49 -27.24 28.05
C ASN A 100 7.50 -28.09 29.33
N LEU A 101 8.33 -29.14 29.34
CA LEU A 101 8.48 -30.08 30.44
C LEU A 101 9.23 -29.48 31.64
N THR A 102 9.93 -28.36 31.49
CA THR A 102 10.74 -27.78 32.57
C THR A 102 9.89 -27.11 33.65
N LYS A 103 8.60 -26.85 33.39
CA LYS A 103 7.70 -26.16 34.32
C LYS A 103 7.47 -26.89 35.64
N SER A 104 7.62 -28.21 35.65
CA SER A 104 7.41 -29.05 36.85
C SER A 104 8.70 -29.39 37.58
N PHE A 105 9.85 -28.86 37.15
CA PHE A 105 11.14 -29.18 37.76
C PHE A 105 11.40 -28.30 38.98
N ASN A 106 11.70 -28.92 40.12
CA ASN A 106 12.22 -28.23 41.31
C ASN A 106 13.76 -28.26 41.24
N LEU A 107 14.35 -27.15 40.77
CA LEU A 107 15.80 -26.99 40.62
C LEU A 107 16.35 -26.34 41.90
N ASN A 108 17.21 -27.05 42.64
CA ASN A 108 17.76 -26.63 43.92
C ASN A 108 19.29 -26.37 43.89
N LYS A 109 19.95 -26.64 42.76
CA LYS A 109 21.39 -26.48 42.57
C LYS A 109 21.70 -25.91 41.17
N PRO A 110 22.86 -25.25 40.99
CA PRO A 110 23.35 -24.89 39.65
C PRO A 110 23.50 -26.10 38.73
N GLU A 111 23.58 -25.84 37.42
CA GLU A 111 23.84 -26.84 36.36
C GLU A 111 22.76 -27.92 36.15
N GLN A 112 21.59 -27.77 36.79
CA GLN A 112 20.48 -28.73 36.65
C GLN A 112 19.60 -28.51 35.40
N LEU A 113 19.68 -27.33 34.78
CA LEU A 113 19.00 -27.00 33.52
C LEU A 113 19.83 -25.98 32.75
N TRP A 114 20.08 -26.26 31.47
CA TRP A 114 20.79 -25.37 30.57
C TRP A 114 19.84 -24.91 29.46
N VAL A 115 19.77 -23.60 29.24
CA VAL A 115 19.01 -22.99 28.14
C VAL A 115 20.00 -22.25 27.26
N ALA A 116 19.95 -22.54 25.96
CA ALA A 116 20.76 -21.84 24.96
C ALA A 116 19.83 -21.13 23.97
N ASP A 117 20.27 -19.97 23.49
CA ASP A 117 19.60 -19.21 22.43
C ASP A 117 20.60 -18.82 21.34
N ILE A 118 20.12 -18.66 20.11
CA ILE A 118 20.97 -18.30 18.96
C ILE A 118 20.71 -16.84 18.61
N THR A 119 21.76 -16.03 18.72
CA THR A 119 21.72 -14.61 18.32
C THR A 119 22.39 -14.44 16.96
N TYR A 120 21.64 -13.88 16.00
CA TYR A 120 22.22 -13.48 14.72
C TYR A 120 23.00 -12.17 14.88
N LEU A 121 24.30 -12.21 14.58
CA LEU A 121 25.13 -11.01 14.50
C LEU A 121 25.10 -10.46 13.07
N GLN A 122 24.78 -9.17 12.94
CA GLN A 122 24.75 -8.50 11.65
C GLN A 122 26.19 -8.19 11.21
N THR A 123 26.63 -8.82 10.12
CA THR A 123 27.90 -8.50 9.46
C THR A 123 27.70 -7.36 8.45
N LYS A 124 28.74 -6.52 8.28
CA LYS A 124 28.75 -5.39 7.32
C LYS A 124 28.86 -5.85 5.88
#